data_AF-A0A538BMR6-F1
#
_entry.id   AF-A0A538BMR6-F1
#
_cell.length_a   1.000
_cell.length_b   1.000
_cell.length_c   1.000
_cell.angle_alpha   90.00
_cell.angle_beta   90.00
_cell.angle_gamma   90.00
#
_symmetry.space_group_name_H-M   'P 1'
#
loop_
_entity.id
_entity.type
_entity.pdbx_description
1 polymer ?
#
loop_
_entity_poly.entity_id
_entity_poly.type
_entity_poly.pdbx_seq_one_letter_code
_entity_poly.pdbx_strand_id
1 'polypeptide(L)' 'MYQGSAGGQGSPPPPPTAPSATTELERLAKLRAEGVLSEEEFQAQKAKILREG' A
#
# COMPACT_ATOMS: atom_id res chain seq x y z
N MET A 1 -52.25 -1.00 -5.82
CA MET A 1 -51.09 -0.60 -6.63
C MET A 1 -49.93 -0.27 -5.69
N TYR A 2 -49.16 -1.30 -5.37
CA TYR A 2 -47.93 -1.27 -4.55
C TYR A 2 -47.03 -2.28 -5.28
N GLN A 3 -45.73 -2.13 -5.48
CA GLN A 3 -44.68 -1.33 -4.86
C GLN A 3 -43.53 -1.37 -5.89
N GLY A 4 -43.02 -0.22 -6.31
CA GLY A 4 -41.73 -0.16 -7.01
C GLY A 4 -40.63 0.03 -5.98
N SER A 5 -39.78 -0.97 -5.74
CA SER A 5 -38.55 -0.84 -4.95
C SER A 5 -37.62 -2.05 -5.17
N ALA A 6 -37.03 -2.18 -6.35
CA ALA A 6 -35.87 -3.05 -6.55
C ALA A 6 -34.60 -2.25 -6.24
N GLY A 7 -34.24 -2.20 -4.95
CA GLY A 7 -32.99 -1.61 -4.49
C GLY A 7 -31.81 -2.46 -4.94
N GLY A 8 -31.17 -2.07 -6.04
CA GLY A 8 -29.87 -2.58 -6.45
C GLY A 8 -28.81 -2.12 -5.45
N GLN A 9 -28.50 -2.95 -4.45
CA GLN A 9 -27.33 -2.79 -3.62
C GLN A 9 -26.08 -3.11 -4.46
N GLY A 10 -25.52 -2.09 -5.09
CA GLY A 10 -24.17 -2.16 -5.64
C GLY A 10 -23.18 -2.31 -4.49
N SER A 11 -22.47 -3.43 -4.45
CA SER A 11 -21.38 -3.65 -3.50
C SER A 11 -20.31 -2.56 -3.70
N PRO A 12 -19.80 -1.92 -2.64
CA PRO A 12 -18.71 -0.97 -2.78
C PRO A 12 -17.48 -1.67 -3.39
N PRO A 13 -16.70 -1.00 -4.25
CA PRO A 13 -15.47 -1.57 -4.79
C PRO A 13 -14.51 -1.92 -3.65
N PRO A 14 -13.72 -3.00 -3.77
CA PRO A 14 -12.72 -3.34 -2.76
C PRO A 14 -11.74 -2.17 -2.61
N PRO A 15 -11.29 -1.86 -1.37
CA PRO A 15 -10.26 -0.87 -1.16
C PRO A 15 -8.97 -1.28 -1.91
N PRO A 16 -8.17 -0.33 -2.40
CA PRO A 16 -6.87 -0.65 -2.98
C PRO A 16 -6.04 -1.39 -1.93
N THR A 17 -5.60 -2.60 -2.26
CA THR A 17 -4.67 -3.36 -1.44
C THR A 17 -3.43 -2.49 -1.21
N ALA A 18 -3.25 -2.01 0.02
CA ALA A 18 -2.05 -1.29 0.40
C ALA A 18 -0.83 -2.17 0.07
N PRO A 19 0.26 -1.59 -0.48
CA PRO A 19 1.47 -2.36 -0.72
C PRO A 19 1.89 -3.05 0.58
N SER A 20 2.21 -4.33 0.49
CA SER A 20 2.71 -5.05 1.67
C SER A 20 4.08 -4.51 2.06
N ALA A 21 4.44 -4.61 3.34
CA ALA A 21 5.73 -4.17 3.86
C ALA A 21 6.92 -4.70 3.00
N THR A 22 6.82 -5.94 2.50
CA THR A 22 7.80 -6.53 1.57
C THR A 22 7.96 -5.73 0.28
N THR A 23 6.87 -5.30 -0.35
CA THR A 23 6.89 -4.52 -1.60
C THR A 23 7.49 -3.13 -1.39
N GLU A 24 7.27 -2.51 -0.23
CA GLU A 24 7.91 -1.23 0.13
C GLU A 24 9.41 -1.39 0.37
N LEU A 25 9.83 -2.47 1.05
CA LEU A 25 11.24 -2.80 1.24
C LEU A 25 11.97 -3.05 -0.09
N GLU A 26 11.32 -3.73 -1.05
CA GLU A 26 11.86 -3.93 -2.40
C GLU A 26 12.05 -2.62 -3.16
N ARG A 27 11.07 -1.70 -3.09
CA ARG A 27 11.20 -0.36 -3.70
C ARG A 27 12.35 0.42 -3.08
N LEU A 28 12.51 0.39 -1.76
CA LEU A 28 13.61 1.05 -1.08
C LEU A 28 14.98 0.50 -1.48
N ALA A 29 15.10 -0.84 -1.59
CA ALA A 29 16.34 -1.47 -2.03
C ALA A 29 16.71 -1.06 -3.45
N LYS A 30 15.71 -0.93 -4.33
CA LYS A 30 15.90 -0.44 -5.70
C LYS A 30 16.37 1.02 -5.72
N LEU A 31 15.71 1.91 -4.98
CA LEU A 31 16.09 3.33 -4.90
C LEU A 31 17.51 3.53 -4.38
N ARG A 32 17.92 2.73 -3.38
CA ARG A 32 19.30 2.69 -2.89
C ARG A 32 20.29 2.21 -3.97
N ALA A 33 19.94 1.15 -4.70
CA ALA A 33 20.79 0.64 -5.78
C ALA A 33 20.93 1.63 -6.95
N GLU A 34 19.89 2.43 -7.21
CA GLU A 34 19.90 3.52 -8.18
C GLU A 34 20.66 4.77 -7.67
N GLY A 35 21.11 4.78 -6.42
CA GLY A 35 21.80 5.91 -5.80
C GLY A 35 20.88 7.09 -5.46
N VAL A 36 19.55 6.88 -5.49
CA VAL A 36 18.53 7.88 -5.14
C VAL A 36 18.45 8.05 -3.62
N LEU A 37 18.73 6.98 -2.86
CA LEU A 37 18.77 7.00 -1.40
C LEU A 37 20.17 6.65 -0.89
N SER A 38 20.60 7.38 0.13
CA SER A 38 21.79 7.05 0.89
C SER A 38 21.57 5.82 1.77
N GLU A 39 22.65 5.16 2.20
CA GLU A 39 22.54 3.99 3.10
C GLU A 39 21.78 4.30 4.39
N GLU A 40 22.05 5.46 4.99
CA GLU A 40 21.37 5.92 6.21
C GLU A 40 19.87 6.13 5.99
N GLU A 41 19.48 6.72 4.86
CA GLU A 41 18.06 6.92 4.51
C GLU A 41 17.35 5.60 4.28
N PHE A 42 17.98 4.67 3.55
CA PHE A 42 17.47 3.33 3.34
C PHE A 42 17.20 2.61 4.67
N GLN A 43 18.16 2.65 5.59
CA GLN A 43 18.03 1.98 6.89
C GLN A 43 16.95 2.63 7.77
N ALA A 44 16.86 3.96 7.78
CA ALA A 44 15.82 4.67 8.52
C ALA A 44 14.42 4.30 8.00
N GLN A 45 14.23 4.25 6.68
CA GLN A 45 12.96 3.91 6.07
C GLN A 45 12.60 2.43 6.24
N LYS A 46 13.57 1.53 6.10
CA LYS A 46 13.40 0.10 6.39
C LYS A 46 12.97 -0.14 7.84
N ALA A 47 13.61 0.51 8.80
CA ALA A 47 13.26 0.40 10.21
C ALA A 47 11.85 0.92 10.51
N LYS A 48 11.43 1.98 9.80
CA LYS A 48 10.06 2.51 9.89
C LYS A 48 9.04 1.48 9.40
N ILE A 49 9.25 0.91 8.21
CA ILE A 49 8.34 -0.10 7.63
C ILE A 49 8.25 -1.33 8.54
N LEU A 50 9.36 -1.79 9.11
CA LEU A 50 9.36 -2.93 10.05
C LEU A 50 8.67 -2.64 11.39
N ARG A 51 8.42 -1.38 11.74
CA ARG A 51 7.61 -1.01 12.92
C ARG A 51 6.12 -0.85 12.58
N GLU A 52 5.80 -0.48 11.35
CA GLU A 52 4.42 -0.19 10.91
C GLU A 52 3.74 -1.36 10.21
N GLY A 53 4.50 -2.33 9.70
CA GLY A 53 4.01 -3.59 9.09
C GLY A 53 4.10 -4.77 10.03
#